data_AF-A0A524P0C7-F1
#
_entry.id   AF-A0A524P0C7-F1
#
_cell.length_a   1.000
_cell.length_b   1.000
_cell.length_c   1.000
_cell.angle_alpha   90.00
_cell.angle_beta   90.00
_cell.angle_gamma   90.00
#
_symmetry.space_group_name_H-M   'P 1'
#
loop_
_entity.id
_entity.type
_entity.pdbx_description
1 polymer ?
#
loop_
_entity_poly.entity_id
_entity_poly.type
_entity_poly.pdbx_seq_one_letter_code
_entity_poly.pdbx_strand_id
1 'polypeptide(L)'
;MNNQETIIRENYIATELLKIALLQQDGILVGKFAWKIFANAQKLKDLEKQIKYYRIALKGFKDAQNEAGHAKTWKNLLKAGKLAKTETLLPLQAEIWEDYGNFLLQQQTPTSKVAKYFEKARKIYIKLNNTEKVAVLDHYIQSIGTQ
;
A
#
# COMPACT_ATOMS: atom_id res chain seq x y z
N MET A 1 17.02 -21.73 -4.57
CA MET A 1 16.60 -20.46 -3.93
C MET A 1 17.01 -19.32 -4.85
N ASN A 2 16.10 -18.49 -5.34
CA ASN A 2 16.47 -17.30 -6.12
C ASN A 2 17.22 -16.31 -5.23
N ASN A 3 18.36 -15.80 -5.70
CA ASN A 3 19.10 -14.73 -5.02
C ASN A 3 18.18 -13.51 -4.83
N GLN A 4 18.18 -12.92 -3.62
CA GLN A 4 17.36 -11.73 -3.31
C GLN A 4 17.68 -10.56 -4.23
N GLU A 5 18.96 -10.39 -4.61
CA GLU A 5 19.36 -9.35 -5.57
C GLU A 5 18.71 -9.55 -6.94
N THR A 6 18.62 -10.80 -7.41
CA THR A 6 17.95 -11.12 -8.67
C THR A 6 16.48 -10.72 -8.61
N ILE A 7 15.77 -11.06 -7.53
CA ILE A 7 14.36 -10.68 -7.37
C ILE A 7 14.20 -9.16 -7.33
N ILE A 8 15.10 -8.45 -6.65
CA ILE A 8 15.08 -6.98 -6.58
C ILE A 8 15.30 -6.37 -7.98
N ARG A 9 16.27 -6.87 -8.75
CA ARG A 9 16.54 -6.42 -10.12
C ARG A 9 15.38 -6.70 -11.06
N GLU A 10 14.78 -7.88 -10.97
CA GLU A 10 13.60 -8.24 -11.76
C GLU A 10 12.41 -7.34 -11.44
N ASN A 11 12.19 -6.99 -10.17
CA ASN A 11 11.15 -6.06 -9.75
C ASN A 11 11.42 -4.63 -10.24
N TYR A 12 12.68 -4.19 -10.22
CA TYR A 12 13.07 -2.91 -10.78
C TYR A 12 12.77 -2.86 -12.28
N ILE A 13 13.23 -3.86 -13.06
CA ILE A 13 12.96 -3.95 -14.50
C ILE A 13 11.46 -3.98 -14.78
N ALA A 14 10.68 -4.77 -14.04
CA ALA A 14 9.24 -4.82 -14.21
C ALA A 14 8.56 -3.47 -13.87
N THR A 15 9.09 -2.73 -12.90
CA THR A 15 8.63 -1.37 -12.57
C THR A 15 8.90 -0.39 -13.71
N GLU A 16 10.07 -0.43 -14.34
CA GLU A 16 10.36 0.43 -15.49
C GLU A 16 9.50 0.07 -16.70
N LEU A 17 9.27 -1.22 -16.95
CA LEU A 17 8.36 -1.66 -18.01
C LEU A 17 6.90 -1.27 -17.75
N LEU A 18 6.45 -1.30 -16.48
CA LEU A 18 5.13 -0.78 -16.09
C LEU A 18 4.99 0.71 -16.45
N LYS A 19 6.02 1.53 -16.18
CA LYS A 19 6.00 2.97 -16.53
C LYS A 19 5.89 3.18 -18.03
N ILE A 20 6.63 2.40 -18.83
CA ILE A 20 6.57 2.45 -20.29
C ILE A 20 5.16 2.07 -20.77
N ALA A 21 4.58 1.00 -20.23
CA ALA A 21 3.23 0.57 -20.57
C ALA A 21 2.16 1.64 -20.22
N LEU A 22 2.31 2.32 -19.07
CA LEU A 22 1.46 3.45 -18.68
C LEU A 22 1.55 4.61 -19.68
N LEU A 23 2.77 4.97 -20.12
CA LEU A 23 2.98 6.02 -21.12
C LEU A 23 2.36 5.66 -22.48
N GLN A 24 2.39 4.37 -22.83
CA GLN A 24 1.77 3.83 -24.03
C GLN A 24 0.25 3.66 -23.90
N GLN A 25 -0.31 3.86 -22.71
CA GLN A 25 -1.72 3.62 -22.38
C GLN A 25 -2.15 2.16 -22.65
N ASP A 26 -1.22 1.21 -22.55
CA ASP A 26 -1.50 -0.22 -22.76
C ASP A 26 -1.93 -0.88 -21.44
N GLY A 27 -3.23 -0.88 -21.17
CA GLY A 27 -3.81 -1.46 -19.95
C GLY A 27 -3.52 -2.96 -19.76
N ILE A 28 -3.35 -3.72 -20.85
CA ILE A 28 -3.02 -5.16 -20.77
C ILE A 28 -1.59 -5.33 -20.24
N LEU A 29 -0.64 -4.57 -20.80
CA LEU A 29 0.74 -4.60 -20.33
C LEU A 29 0.88 -4.03 -18.91
N VAL A 30 0.14 -2.98 -18.56
CA VAL A 30 0.10 -2.44 -17.19
C VAL A 30 -0.32 -3.53 -16.22
N GLY A 31 -1.42 -4.23 -16.48
CA GLY A 31 -1.88 -5.34 -15.65
C GLY A 31 -0.86 -6.48 -15.55
N LYS A 32 -0.24 -6.86 -16.68
CA LYS A 32 0.80 -7.89 -16.75
C LYS A 32 2.01 -7.55 -15.87
N PHE A 33 2.54 -6.32 -15.98
CA PHE A 33 3.69 -5.91 -15.19
C PHE A 33 3.35 -5.71 -13.71
N ALA A 34 2.16 -5.22 -13.38
CA ALA A 34 1.68 -5.15 -12.00
C ALA A 34 1.65 -6.54 -11.34
N TRP A 35 1.15 -7.57 -12.04
CA TRP A 35 1.19 -8.96 -11.56
C TRP A 35 2.60 -9.49 -11.35
N LYS A 36 3.52 -9.19 -12.28
CA LYS A 36 4.92 -9.59 -12.15
C LYS A 36 5.58 -8.96 -10.92
N ILE A 37 5.36 -7.66 -10.71
CA ILE A 37 5.88 -6.92 -9.55
C ILE A 37 5.32 -7.50 -8.26
N PHE A 38 3.99 -7.72 -8.21
CA PHE A 38 3.33 -8.32 -7.05
C PHE A 38 3.92 -9.69 -6.70
N ALA A 39 4.03 -10.60 -7.69
CA ALA A 39 4.51 -11.97 -7.47
C ALA A 39 5.98 -11.99 -7.00
N ASN A 40 6.82 -11.08 -7.50
CA ASN A 40 8.21 -10.99 -7.08
C ASN A 40 8.35 -10.34 -5.70
N ALA A 41 7.53 -9.34 -5.37
CA ALA A 41 7.49 -8.75 -4.03
C ALA A 41 7.17 -9.79 -2.94
N GLN A 42 6.32 -10.79 -3.23
CA GLN A 42 6.01 -11.89 -2.31
C GLN A 42 7.23 -12.75 -1.93
N LYS A 43 8.27 -12.76 -2.78
CA LYS A 43 9.50 -13.57 -2.59
C LYS A 43 10.61 -12.81 -1.87
N LEU A 44 10.42 -11.51 -1.63
CA LEU A 44 11.38 -10.69 -0.91
C LEU A 44 11.34 -10.98 0.59
N LYS A 45 12.53 -11.08 1.20
CA LYS A 45 12.70 -11.19 2.66
C LYS A 45 12.72 -9.82 3.34
N ASP A 46 13.18 -8.80 2.62
CA ASP A 46 13.22 -7.41 3.08
C ASP A 46 11.79 -6.81 3.03
N LEU A 47 11.25 -6.52 4.21
CA LEU A 47 9.87 -6.07 4.38
C LEU A 47 9.64 -4.66 3.80
N GLU A 48 10.62 -3.76 3.92
CA GLU A 48 10.54 -2.41 3.36
C GLU A 48 10.46 -2.48 1.83
N LYS A 49 11.37 -3.24 1.20
CA LYS A 49 11.34 -3.42 -0.25
C LYS A 49 10.06 -4.13 -0.71
N GLN A 50 9.57 -5.10 0.07
CA GLN A 50 8.30 -5.76 -0.21
C GLN A 50 7.13 -4.75 -0.21
N ILE A 51 7.02 -3.89 0.81
CA ILE A 51 5.97 -2.86 0.89
C ILE A 51 6.06 -1.89 -0.29
N LYS A 52 7.27 -1.42 -0.63
CA LYS A 52 7.53 -0.55 -1.79
C LYS A 52 6.96 -1.16 -3.08
N TYR A 53 7.28 -2.42 -3.38
CA TYR A 53 6.82 -3.05 -4.61
C TYR A 53 5.34 -3.40 -4.59
N TYR A 54 4.75 -3.73 -3.43
CA TYR A 54 3.29 -3.84 -3.33
C TYR A 54 2.58 -2.52 -3.64
N ARG A 55 3.09 -1.37 -3.19
CA ARG A 55 2.49 -0.07 -3.54
C ARG A 55 2.55 0.22 -5.04
N ILE A 56 3.66 -0.12 -5.68
CA ILE A 56 3.81 0.01 -7.14
C ILE A 56 2.79 -0.88 -7.86
N ALA A 57 2.69 -2.15 -7.47
CA ALA A 57 1.72 -3.08 -8.04
C ALA A 57 0.27 -2.63 -7.79
N LEU A 58 -0.03 -2.10 -6.60
CA LEU A 58 -1.36 -1.58 -6.24
C LEU A 58 -1.80 -0.48 -7.21
N LYS A 59 -0.91 0.50 -7.47
CA LYS A 59 -1.17 1.57 -8.44
C LYS A 59 -1.38 1.00 -9.84
N GLY A 60 -0.50 0.10 -10.28
CA GLY A 60 -0.63 -0.53 -11.60
C GLY A 60 -1.95 -1.30 -11.77
N PHE A 61 -2.42 -2.01 -10.74
CA PHE A 61 -3.72 -2.67 -10.79
C PHE A 61 -4.88 -1.69 -10.84
N LYS A 62 -4.81 -0.57 -10.11
CA LYS A 62 -5.82 0.49 -10.20
C LYS A 62 -5.88 1.07 -11.62
N ASP A 63 -4.73 1.40 -12.20
CA ASP A 63 -4.64 1.98 -13.55
C ASP A 63 -5.12 1.01 -14.63
N ALA A 64 -4.89 -0.30 -14.46
CA ALA A 64 -5.39 -1.35 -15.33
C ALA A 64 -6.84 -1.79 -15.02
N GLN A 65 -7.54 -1.12 -14.09
CA GLN A 65 -8.88 -1.51 -13.63
C GLN A 65 -8.98 -2.99 -13.19
N ASN A 66 -7.89 -3.54 -12.63
CA ASN A 66 -7.81 -4.92 -12.19
C ASN A 66 -8.19 -5.04 -10.71
N GLU A 67 -9.49 -5.14 -10.43
CA GLU A 67 -10.03 -5.22 -9.08
C GLU A 67 -9.49 -6.41 -8.28
N ALA A 68 -9.34 -7.57 -8.91
CA ALA A 68 -8.83 -8.77 -8.26
C ALA A 68 -7.37 -8.59 -7.77
N GLY A 69 -6.52 -8.01 -8.61
CA GLY A 69 -5.14 -7.66 -8.27
C GLY A 69 -5.07 -6.57 -7.19
N HIS A 70 -5.92 -5.55 -7.30
CA HIS A 70 -6.00 -4.46 -6.34
C HIS A 70 -6.39 -4.95 -4.94
N ALA A 71 -7.48 -5.72 -4.82
CA ALA A 71 -7.93 -6.30 -3.56
C ALA A 71 -6.90 -7.26 -2.95
N LYS A 72 -6.27 -8.11 -3.76
CA LYS A 72 -5.22 -9.02 -3.31
C LYS A 72 -3.99 -8.27 -2.79
N THR A 73 -3.64 -7.15 -3.42
CA THR A 73 -2.50 -6.32 -3.02
C THR A 73 -2.77 -5.63 -1.69
N TRP A 74 -3.96 -5.05 -1.49
CA TRP A 74 -4.36 -4.51 -0.19
C TRP A 74 -4.26 -5.54 0.93
N LYS A 75 -4.75 -6.76 0.71
CA LYS A 75 -4.63 -7.85 1.71
C LYS A 75 -3.17 -8.11 2.11
N ASN A 76 -2.24 -8.07 1.16
CA ASN A 76 -0.81 -8.28 1.44
C ASN A 76 -0.14 -7.06 2.09
N LEU A 77 -0.51 -5.84 1.70
CA LEU A 77 -0.06 -4.61 2.37
C LEU A 77 -0.50 -4.60 3.84
N LEU A 78 -1.76 -4.92 4.15
CA LEU A 78 -2.22 -4.99 5.53
C LEU A 78 -1.50 -6.09 6.34
N LYS A 79 -1.14 -7.21 5.69
CA LYS A 79 -0.32 -8.25 6.33
C LYS A 79 1.09 -7.73 6.62
N ALA A 80 1.72 -7.05 5.66
CA ALA A 80 3.03 -6.44 5.83
C ALA A 80 3.02 -5.35 6.92
N GLY A 81 2.00 -4.50 6.95
CA GLY A 81 1.78 -3.50 7.98
C GLY A 81 1.70 -4.12 9.39
N LYS A 82 1.05 -5.28 9.56
CA LYS A 82 1.06 -5.98 10.87
C LYS A 82 2.44 -6.47 11.29
N LEU A 83 3.35 -6.74 10.35
CA LEU A 83 4.71 -7.21 10.61
C LEU A 83 5.71 -6.06 10.80
N ALA A 84 5.45 -4.89 10.20
CA ALA A 84 6.26 -3.69 10.27
C ALA A 84 6.20 -3.01 11.65
N LYS A 85 6.80 -3.64 12.68
CA LYS A 85 6.75 -3.17 14.08
C LYS A 85 8.06 -2.59 14.60
N THR A 86 9.15 -2.66 13.84
CA THR A 86 10.43 -2.04 14.21
C THR A 86 10.33 -0.53 14.08
N GLU A 87 11.09 0.21 14.88
CA GLU A 87 11.08 1.68 14.85
C GLU A 87 11.30 2.24 13.44
N THR A 88 12.23 1.64 12.68
CA THR A 88 12.52 2.00 11.29
C THR A 88 11.35 1.78 10.32
N LEU A 89 10.40 0.90 10.64
CA LEU A 89 9.27 0.55 9.78
C LEU A 89 7.93 1.11 10.27
N LEU A 90 7.90 1.72 11.46
CA LEU A 90 6.70 2.36 11.99
C LEU A 90 6.11 3.41 11.04
N PRO A 91 6.89 4.26 10.34
CA PRO A 91 6.34 5.18 9.35
C PRO A 91 5.54 4.46 8.25
N LEU A 92 6.13 3.42 7.65
CA LEU A 92 5.46 2.62 6.62
C LEU A 92 4.21 1.91 7.17
N GLN A 93 4.26 1.44 8.41
CA GLN A 93 3.10 0.85 9.06
C GLN A 93 1.95 1.85 9.21
N ALA A 94 2.24 3.07 9.66
CA ALA A 94 1.24 4.12 9.82
C ALA A 94 0.59 4.47 8.47
N GLU A 95 1.42 4.68 7.44
CA GLU A 95 0.94 5.02 6.11
C GLU A 95 0.09 3.90 5.50
N ILE A 96 0.43 2.62 5.68
CA ILE A 96 -0.41 1.51 5.19
C ILE A 96 -1.82 1.57 5.79
N TRP A 97 -1.94 1.89 7.08
CA TRP A 97 -3.24 2.00 7.73
C TRP A 97 -4.01 3.24 7.27
N GLU A 98 -3.32 4.37 7.10
CA GLU A 98 -3.90 5.60 6.57
C GLU A 98 -4.40 5.40 5.12
N ASP A 99 -3.54 4.89 4.24
CA ASP A 99 -3.86 4.66 2.83
C ASP A 99 -5.05 3.71 2.68
N TYR A 100 -5.13 2.66 3.51
CA TYR A 100 -6.26 1.73 3.48
C TYR A 100 -7.53 2.37 4.03
N GLY A 101 -7.45 3.21 5.06
CA GLY A 101 -8.58 4.01 5.52
C GLY A 101 -9.13 4.91 4.42
N ASN A 102 -8.25 5.60 3.69
CA ASN A 102 -8.60 6.43 2.54
C ASN A 102 -9.24 5.62 1.42
N PHE A 103 -8.72 4.42 1.13
CA PHE A 103 -9.34 3.51 0.17
C PHE A 103 -10.76 3.11 0.59
N LEU A 104 -10.98 2.73 1.85
CA LEU A 104 -12.30 2.37 2.34
C LEU A 104 -13.30 3.54 2.27
N LEU A 105 -12.82 4.75 2.54
CA LEU A 105 -13.62 5.98 2.41
C LEU A 105 -14.08 6.18 0.96
N GLN A 106 -13.18 6.01 -0.02
CA GLN A 106 -13.53 6.07 -1.44
C GLN A 106 -14.53 4.99 -1.86
N GLN A 107 -14.49 3.83 -1.22
CA GLN A 107 -15.43 2.73 -1.45
C GLN A 107 -16.78 2.92 -0.72
N GLN A 108 -17.02 4.07 -0.08
CA GLN A 108 -18.24 4.34 0.70
C GLN A 108 -18.50 3.26 1.76
N THR A 109 -17.43 2.71 2.33
CA THR A 109 -17.50 1.71 3.39
C THR A 109 -18.06 2.36 4.68
N PRO A 110 -18.75 1.62 5.56
CA PRO A 110 -19.20 2.14 6.85
C PRO A 110 -18.10 2.91 7.60
N THR A 111 -18.48 4.10 8.07
CA THR A 111 -17.69 5.07 8.84
C THR A 111 -16.88 4.43 9.98
N SER A 112 -17.50 3.52 10.73
CA SER A 112 -16.85 2.77 11.81
C SER A 112 -15.65 1.93 11.35
N LYS A 113 -15.69 1.34 10.15
CA LYS A 113 -14.57 0.57 9.58
C LYS A 113 -13.46 1.50 9.11
N VAL A 114 -13.78 2.65 8.52
CA VAL A 114 -12.79 3.67 8.11
C VAL A 114 -12.05 4.20 9.35
N ALA A 115 -12.80 4.67 10.36
CA ALA A 115 -12.26 5.21 11.60
C ALA A 115 -11.31 4.22 12.30
N LYS A 116 -11.63 2.91 12.29
CA LYS A 116 -10.75 1.86 12.83
C LYS A 116 -9.34 1.87 12.23
N TYR A 117 -9.18 2.16 10.94
CA TYR A 117 -7.87 2.19 10.30
C TYR A 117 -7.15 3.51 10.49
N PHE A 118 -7.87 4.64 10.48
CA PHE A 118 -7.31 5.94 10.87
C PHE A 118 -6.80 5.93 12.32
N GLU A 119 -7.53 5.33 13.26
CA GLU A 119 -7.07 5.17 14.64
C GLU A 119 -5.78 4.37 14.77
N LYS A 120 -5.60 3.35 13.91
CA LYS A 120 -4.33 2.59 13.90
C LYS A 120 -3.17 3.45 13.40
N ALA A 121 -3.37 4.21 12.31
CA ALA A 121 -2.35 5.12 11.80
C ALA A 121 -2.01 6.20 12.83
N ARG A 122 -3.03 6.83 13.40
CA ARG A 122 -2.93 7.88 14.42
C ARG A 122 -2.08 7.46 15.62
N LYS A 123 -2.36 6.29 16.20
CA LYS A 123 -1.59 5.76 17.34
C LYS A 123 -0.09 5.60 17.04
N ILE A 124 0.27 5.32 15.79
CA ILE A 124 1.67 5.21 15.38
C ILE A 124 2.26 6.60 15.14
N TYR A 125 1.52 7.51 14.49
CA TYR A 125 1.99 8.88 14.31
C TYR A 125 2.22 9.63 15.63
N ILE A 126 1.42 9.37 16.67
CA ILE A 126 1.68 9.86 18.03
C ILE A 126 3.04 9.36 18.54
N LYS A 127 3.34 8.07 18.38
CA LYS A 127 4.65 7.50 18.79
C LYS A 127 5.82 8.08 17.99
N LEU A 128 5.58 8.46 16.75
CA LEU A 128 6.55 9.09 15.86
C LEU A 128 6.66 10.61 16.08
N ASN A 129 5.91 11.20 17.01
CA ASN A 129 5.80 12.65 17.21
C ASN A 129 5.39 13.43 15.94
N ASN A 130 4.63 12.81 15.03
CA ASN A 130 4.15 13.46 13.81
C ASN A 130 2.80 14.16 14.08
N THR A 131 2.88 15.37 14.64
CA THR A 131 1.69 16.14 15.07
C THR A 131 0.79 16.56 13.92
N GLU A 132 1.36 16.84 12.74
CA GLU A 132 0.59 17.21 11.54
C GLU A 132 -0.34 16.07 11.10
N LYS A 133 0.21 14.86 10.93
CA LYS A 133 -0.59 13.68 10.56
C LYS A 133 -1.63 13.33 11.62
N VAL A 134 -1.32 13.51 12.90
CA VAL A 134 -2.28 13.31 14.00
C VAL A 134 -3.44 14.28 13.88
N ALA A 135 -3.19 15.57 13.66
CA ALA A 135 -4.23 16.59 13.52
C ALA A 135 -5.16 16.32 12.32
N VAL A 136 -4.59 15.91 11.18
CA VAL A 136 -5.37 15.52 9.99
C VAL A 136 -6.30 14.35 10.32
N LEU A 137 -5.78 13.30 10.95
CA LEU A 137 -6.59 12.12 11.29
C LEU A 137 -7.63 12.43 12.37
N ASP A 138 -7.31 13.28 13.35
CA ASP A 138 -8.26 13.72 14.38
C ASP A 138 -9.46 14.44 13.77
N HIS A 139 -9.23 15.37 12.84
CA HIS A 139 -10.31 16.05 12.12
C HIS A 139 -11.21 15.05 11.38
N TYR A 140 -10.62 14.09 10.66
CA TYR A 140 -11.39 13.07 9.95
C TYR A 140 -12.20 12.19 10.91
N ILE A 141 -11.58 11.65 11.96
CA ILE A 141 -12.25 10.78 12.92
C ILE A 141 -13.43 11.50 13.59
N GLN A 142 -13.28 12.78 13.92
CA GLN A 142 -14.36 13.62 14.48
C GLN A 142 -15.51 13.80 13.50
N SER A 143 -15.22 14.17 12.24
CA SER A 143 -16.24 14.38 11.20
C SER A 143 -17.08 13.13 10.88
N ILE A 144 -16.49 11.95 11.07
CA ILE A 144 -17.09 10.65 10.79
C ILE A 144 -18.02 10.19 11.93
N GLY A 145 -17.81 10.68 13.16
CA GLY A 145 -18.62 10.35 14.35
C GLY A 145 -19.88 11.19 14.53
N THR A 146 -20.08 12.24 13.73
CA THR A 146 -21.19 13.19 13.81
C THR A 146 -22.28 12.99 12.74
N GLN A 147 -22.22 11.91 11.95
CA GLN A 147 -23.22 11.53 10.94
C GLN A 147 -24.00 10.29 11.39
#